data_AF-A0A2V8I7Z6-F1
#
_entry.id   AF-A0A2V8I7Z6-F1
#
_cell.length_a   1.000
_cell.length_b   1.000
_cell.length_c   1.000
_cell.angle_alpha   90.00
_cell.angle_beta   90.00
_cell.angle_gamma   90.00
#
_symmetry.space_group_name_H-M   'P 1'
#
loop_
_entity.id
_entity.type
_entity.pdbx_description
1 polymer ?
#
loop_
_entity_poly.entity_id
_entity_poly.type
_entity_poly.pdbx_seq_one_letter_code
_entity_poly.pdbx_strand_id
1 'polypeptide(L)'
;MATVGIGFNVMLGAVEIVFVAGDVITFLFAWELMTLATAMLVTTEHQERESRRAGYLYLVMSHIGTGCLLGGFMTLAAASDSLSLAGLFAGNLVSGSTRTGSLWHCSVSSLPER
;
A
#
# COMPACT_ATOMS: atom_id res chain seq x y z
N MET A 1 30.06 12.82 9.27
CA MET A 1 30.10 11.47 9.88
C MET A 1 28.87 11.19 10.74
N ALA A 2 28.49 12.04 11.71
CA ALA A 2 27.30 11.80 12.56
C ALA A 2 25.96 11.72 11.80
N THR A 3 25.76 12.55 10.77
CA THR A 3 24.50 12.62 10.01
C THR A 3 24.16 11.32 9.28
N VAL A 4 25.17 10.63 8.73
CA VAL A 4 24.98 9.35 8.01
C VAL A 4 24.56 8.24 8.97
N GLY A 5 25.15 8.21 10.17
CA GLY A 5 24.76 7.26 11.22
C GLY A 5 23.30 7.41 11.66
N ILE A 6 22.82 8.66 11.80
CA ILE A 6 21.41 8.93 12.12
C ILE A 6 20.51 8.49 10.97
N GLY A 7 20.85 8.83 9.72
CA GLY A 7 20.08 8.43 8.54
C GLY A 7 19.92 6.91 8.39
N PHE A 8 20.98 6.15 8.68
CA PHE A 8 20.96 4.69 8.61
C PHE A 8 20.05 4.07 9.68
N ASN A 9 20.11 4.55 10.93
CA ASN A 9 19.22 4.08 12.00
C ASN A 9 17.74 4.38 11.70
N VAL A 10 17.46 5.56 11.15
CA VAL A 10 16.10 5.94 10.73
C VAL A 10 15.62 5.06 9.57
N MET A 11 16.48 4.75 8.60
CA MET A 11 16.15 3.86 7.48
C MET A 11 15.80 2.45 7.96
N LEU A 12 16.61 1.89 8.87
CA LEU A 12 16.35 0.59 9.47
C LEU A 12 15.02 0.57 10.24
N GLY A 13 14.80 1.56 11.10
CA GLY A 13 13.55 1.67 11.86
C GLY A 13 12.33 1.83 10.95
N ALA A 14 12.43 2.60 9.87
CA ALA A 14 11.34 2.75 8.91
C ALA A 14 10.98 1.42 8.23
N VAL A 15 11.98 0.64 7.81
CA VAL A 15 11.78 -0.70 7.22
C VAL A 15 11.12 -1.66 8.21
N GLU A 16 11.53 -1.65 9.49
CA GLU A 16 10.88 -2.46 10.52
C GLU A 16 9.41 -2.09 10.71
N ILE A 17 9.08 -0.79 10.73
CA ILE A 17 7.69 -0.31 10.87
C ILE A 17 6.84 -0.76 9.67
N VAL A 18 7.41 -0.81 8.45
CA VAL A 18 6.70 -1.32 7.27
C VAL A 18 6.22 -2.76 7.47
N PHE A 19 7.02 -3.62 8.11
CA PHE A 19 6.66 -5.02 8.36
C PHE A 19 5.65 -5.20 9.51
N VAL A 20 5.63 -4.29 10.47
CA VAL A 20 4.73 -4.35 11.64
C VAL A 20 3.39 -3.63 11.38
N ALA A 21 3.26 -2.93 10.25
CA ALA A 21 2.06 -2.18 9.91
C ALA A 21 0.82 -3.09 9.80
N GLY A 22 -0.11 -2.96 10.75
CA GLY A 22 -1.42 -3.65 10.75
C GLY A 22 -2.54 -2.91 10.01
N ASP A 23 -2.28 -1.67 9.60
CA ASP A 23 -3.26 -0.80 8.94
C ASP A 23 -2.62 -0.09 7.76
N VAL A 24 -3.45 0.23 6.77
CA VAL A 24 -3.05 0.91 5.54
C VAL A 24 -2.36 2.25 5.79
N ILE A 25 -2.88 3.04 6.74
CA ILE A 25 -2.34 4.36 7.06
C ILE A 25 -0.95 4.25 7.68
N THR A 26 -0.77 3.30 8.61
CA THR A 26 0.53 3.02 9.23
C THR A 26 1.55 2.54 8.19
N PHE A 27 1.12 1.72 7.24
CA PHE A 27 1.95 1.28 6.13
C PHE A 27 2.39 2.45 5.24
N LEU A 28 1.46 3.33 4.84
CA LEU A 28 1.76 4.53 4.04
C LEU A 28 2.73 5.48 4.77
N PHE A 29 2.54 5.66 6.07
CA PHE A 29 3.43 6.51 6.88
C PHE A 29 4.83 5.91 6.99
N ALA A 30 4.94 4.61 7.26
CA ALA A 30 6.21 3.89 7.32
C ALA A 30 6.96 3.92 5.99
N TRP A 31 6.21 3.75 4.89
CA TRP A 31 6.71 3.84 3.54
C TRP A 31 7.30 5.22 3.24
N GLU A 32 6.57 6.28 3.58
CA GLU A 32 7.02 7.66 3.34
C GLU A 32 8.28 7.98 4.17
N LEU A 33 8.32 7.52 5.43
CA LEU A 33 9.48 7.67 6.30
C LEU A 33 10.72 6.93 5.74
N MET A 34 10.52 5.75 5.16
CA MET A 34 11.58 4.95 4.51
C MET A 34 12.14 5.67 3.27
N THR A 35 11.27 6.20 2.40
CA THR A 35 11.67 7.01 1.24
C THR A 35 12.44 8.25 1.67
N LEU A 36 11.94 8.99 2.68
CA LEU A 36 12.60 10.19 3.20
C LEU A 36 14.00 9.88 3.75
N ALA A 37 14.14 8.78 4.51
CA ALA A 37 15.42 8.33 5.02
C ALA A 37 16.40 7.99 3.89
N THR A 38 15.94 7.28 2.87
CA THR A 38 16.73 6.92 1.69
C THR A 38 17.15 8.16 0.90
N ALA A 39 16.24 9.11 0.70
CA ALA A 39 16.52 10.38 0.03
C ALA A 39 17.54 11.22 0.80
N MET A 40 17.44 11.27 2.13
CA MET A 40 18.41 11.94 3.00
C MET A 40 19.80 11.29 2.91
N LEU A 41 19.87 9.96 2.88
CA LEU A 41 21.14 9.22 2.74
C LEU A 41 21.81 9.51 1.39
N VAL A 42 21.03 9.46 0.29
CA VAL A 42 21.51 9.73 -1.07
C VAL A 42 22.00 11.17 -1.23
N THR A 43 21.30 12.14 -0.63
CA THR A 43 21.67 13.56 -0.75
C THR A 43 22.84 13.96 0.15
N THR A 44 23.15 13.20 1.20
CA THR A 44 24.25 13.51 2.13
C THR A 44 25.64 13.11 1.59
N GLU A 45 25.70 12.08 0.73
CA GLU A 45 26.98 11.54 0.19
C GLU A 45 27.48 12.29 -1.07
N HIS A 46 26.62 13.02 -1.79
CA HIS A 46 26.96 13.63 -3.09
C HIS A 46 26.91 15.17 -3.04
N GLN A 47 28.09 15.78 -2.91
CA GLN A 47 28.32 17.22 -2.76
C GLN A 47 28.08 18.07 -4.04
N GLU A 48 27.28 17.59 -5.00
CA GLU A 48 27.00 18.28 -6.27
C GLU A 48 25.59 18.89 -6.28
N ARG A 49 25.46 20.13 -6.76
CA ARG A 49 24.17 20.86 -6.86
C ARG A 49 23.13 20.12 -7.70
N GLU A 50 23.59 19.23 -8.57
CA GLU A 50 22.76 18.35 -9.42
C GLU A 50 22.02 17.25 -8.62
N SER A 51 22.60 16.78 -7.51
CA SER A 51 22.03 15.71 -6.66
C SER A 51 20.75 16.14 -5.93
N ARG A 52 20.61 17.43 -5.57
CA ARG A 52 19.38 17.96 -4.95
C ARG A 52 18.17 17.85 -5.89
N ARG A 53 18.41 17.95 -7.20
CA ARG A 53 17.36 17.82 -8.23
C ARG A 53 16.91 16.38 -8.37
N ALA A 54 17.84 15.43 -8.30
CA ALA A 54 17.54 13.99 -8.26
C ALA A 54 16.77 13.60 -6.99
N GLY A 55 17.15 14.13 -5.83
CA GLY A 55 16.41 13.94 -4.57
C GLY A 55 14.99 14.49 -4.63
N TYR A 56 14.78 15.67 -5.23
CA TYR A 56 13.43 16.22 -5.41
C TYR A 56 12.59 15.39 -6.41
N LEU A 57 13.19 14.93 -7.50
CA LEU A 57 12.52 14.03 -8.45
C LEU A 57 12.11 12.70 -7.78
N TYR A 58 12.94 12.19 -6.88
CA TYR A 58 12.67 11.00 -6.08
C TYR A 58 11.49 11.22 -5.12
N LEU A 59 11.42 12.37 -4.45
CA LEU A 59 10.27 12.72 -3.59
C LEU A 59 8.97 12.87 -4.39
N VAL A 60 9.02 13.51 -5.56
CA VAL A 60 7.86 13.63 -6.45
C VAL A 60 7.37 12.27 -6.93
N MET A 61 8.29 11.38 -7.32
CA MET A 61 7.92 10.00 -7.68
C MET A 61 7.38 9.20 -6.50
N SER A 62 7.93 9.40 -5.29
CA SER A 62 7.38 8.78 -4.08
C SER A 62 5.97 9.26 -3.80
N HIS A 63 5.68 10.56 -3.94
CA HIS A 63 4.32 11.09 -3.78
C HIS A 63 3.34 10.50 -4.80
N ILE A 64 3.78 10.26 -6.03
CA ILE A 64 2.98 9.54 -7.03
C ILE A 64 2.73 8.09 -6.57
N GLY A 65 3.76 7.40 -6.06
CA GLY A 65 3.64 6.06 -5.48
C GLY A 65 2.65 6.02 -4.32
N THR A 66 2.76 6.95 -3.37
CA THR A 66 1.85 7.12 -2.23
C THR A 66 0.42 7.41 -2.70
N GLY A 67 0.24 8.25 -3.73
CA GLY A 67 -1.07 8.50 -4.34
C GLY A 67 -1.68 7.27 -5.01
N CYS A 68 -0.87 6.48 -5.72
CA CYS A 68 -1.30 5.23 -6.33
C CYS A 68 -1.69 4.19 -5.29
N LEU A 69 -0.89 4.04 -4.23
CA LEU A 69 -1.19 3.16 -3.09
C LEU A 69 -2.47 3.60 -2.39
N LEU A 70 -2.63 4.89 -2.11
CA LEU A 70 -3.85 5.44 -1.52
C LEU A 70 -5.09 5.14 -2.39
N GLY A 71 -4.98 5.29 -3.72
CA GLY A 71 -6.06 4.95 -4.65
C GLY A 71 -6.39 3.45 -4.66
N GLY A 72 -5.37 2.59 -4.64
CA GLY A 72 -5.54 1.14 -4.52
C GLY A 72 -6.23 0.76 -3.21
N PHE A 73 -5.80 1.33 -2.10
CA PHE A 73 -6.41 1.10 -0.80
C PHE A 73 -7.80 1.71 -0.65
N MET A 74 -8.12 2.86 -1.26
CA MET A 74 -9.49 3.38 -1.30
C MET A 74 -10.42 2.42 -2.04
N THR A 75 -9.95 1.85 -3.15
CA THR A 75 -10.71 0.84 -3.91
C THR A 75 -10.96 -0.41 -3.08
N LEU A 76 -9.94 -0.86 -2.34
CA LEU A 76 -10.03 -2.02 -1.45
C LEU A 76 -10.92 -1.75 -0.22
N ALA A 77 -10.82 -0.56 0.37
CA ALA A 77 -11.65 -0.11 1.48
C ALA A 77 -13.13 0.01 1.07
N ALA A 78 -13.42 0.48 -0.15
CA ALA A 78 -14.77 0.50 -0.69
C ALA A 78 -15.38 -0.91 -0.85
N ALA A 79 -14.55 -1.95 -0.99
CA ALA A 79 -15.00 -3.34 -1.11
C ALA A 79 -15.12 -4.07 0.24
N SER A 80 -14.33 -3.69 1.24
CA SER A 80 -14.23 -4.42 2.53
C SER A 80 -14.75 -3.64 3.75
N ASP A 81 -15.15 -2.38 3.60
CA ASP A 81 -15.59 -1.47 4.68
C ASP A 81 -14.59 -1.35 5.86
N SER A 82 -13.35 -1.80 5.66
CA SER A 82 -12.31 -1.91 6.68
C SER A 82 -10.97 -1.44 6.14
N LEU A 83 -10.25 -0.67 6.96
CA LEU A 83 -8.90 -0.16 6.67
C LEU A 83 -7.78 -1.00 7.31
N SER A 84 -8.16 -2.05 8.05
CA SER A 84 -7.20 -2.99 8.63
C SER A 84 -6.72 -3.96 7.57
N LEU A 85 -5.39 -4.16 7.49
CA LEU A 85 -4.80 -5.17 6.63
C LEU A 85 -5.33 -6.56 6.98
N ALA A 86 -5.54 -6.85 8.27
CA ALA A 86 -6.13 -8.11 8.70
C ALA A 86 -7.57 -8.29 8.18
N GLY A 87 -8.38 -7.21 8.19
CA GLY A 87 -9.74 -7.21 7.64
C GLY A 87 -9.77 -7.34 6.11
N LEU A 88 -8.80 -6.75 5.42
CA LEU A 88 -8.62 -6.85 3.97
C LEU A 88 -8.16 -8.24 3.53
N PHE A 89 -7.28 -8.90 4.30
CA PHE A 89 -6.83 -10.28 4.02
C PHE A 89 -7.85 -11.34 4.47
N ALA A 90 -8.64 -11.07 5.52
CA ALA A 90 -9.73 -11.95 5.96
C ALA A 90 -11.01 -11.78 5.12
N GLY A 91 -11.18 -10.60 4.52
CA GLY A 91 -12.24 -10.29 3.57
C GLY A 91 -12.04 -11.09 2.29
N ASN A 92 -12.97 -11.99 2.02
CA ASN A 92 -13.04 -12.78 0.81
C ASN A 92 -13.18 -11.83 -0.42
N LEU A 93 -12.05 -11.37 -0.98
CA LEU A 93 -11.97 -10.47 -2.14
C LEU A 93 -12.59 -11.09 -3.41
N VAL A 94 -13.15 -12.30 -3.33
CA VAL A 94 -13.96 -12.96 -4.36
C VAL A 94 -15.42 -13.22 -3.93
N SER A 95 -16.02 -12.38 -3.08
CA SER A 95 -17.51 -12.34 -2.96
C SER A 95 -18.21 -11.66 -4.16
N GLY A 96 -17.63 -11.82 -5.36
CA GLY A 96 -18.12 -11.26 -6.62
C GLY A 96 -18.73 -12.28 -7.59
N SER A 97 -18.95 -13.55 -7.21
CA SER A 97 -19.58 -14.54 -8.12
C SER A 97 -20.47 -15.57 -7.41
N THR A 98 -21.46 -15.12 -6.66
CA THR A 98 -22.60 -15.96 -6.25
C THR A 98 -23.94 -15.40 -6.74
N ARG A 99 -23.93 -14.53 -7.77
CA ARG A 99 -25.15 -14.14 -8.50
C ARG A 99 -25.49 -15.09 -9.67
N THR A 100 -25.09 -16.36 -9.59
CA THR A 100 -25.39 -17.38 -10.63
C THR A 100 -25.90 -18.70 -10.04
N GLY A 101 -26.36 -18.70 -8.79
CA GLY A 101 -26.99 -19.87 -8.15
C GLY A 101 -28.52 -19.80 -8.08
N SER A 102 -29.10 -18.60 -7.93
CA SER A 102 -30.55 -18.44 -7.73
C SER A 102 -31.37 -18.51 -9.03
N LEU A 103 -30.75 -18.38 -10.20
CA LEU A 103 -31.43 -18.52 -11.49
C LEU A 103 -31.67 -20.00 -11.88
N TRP A 104 -30.80 -20.94 -11.45
CA TRP A 104 -31.02 -22.38 -11.69
C TRP A 104 -32.19 -22.93 -10.88
N HIS A 105 -32.43 -22.40 -9.68
CA HIS A 105 -33.54 -22.84 -8.82
C HIS A 105 -34.92 -22.49 -9.39
N CYS A 106 -35.05 -21.41 -10.19
CA CYS A 106 -36.28 -21.09 -10.92
C CYS A 106 -36.45 -21.91 -12.21
N SER A 107 -35.35 -22.39 -12.82
CA SER A 107 -35.43 -23.16 -14.07
C SER A 107 -35.71 -24.65 -13.85
N VAL A 108 -35.39 -25.21 -12.68
CA VAL A 108 -35.63 -26.63 -12.36
C VAL A 108 -37.07 -26.91 -11.92
N SER A 109 -37.79 -25.93 -11.34
CA SER A 109 -39.18 -26.12 -10.91
C SER A 109 -40.20 -26.09 -12.06
N SER A 110 -39.76 -25.89 -13.30
CA SER A 110 -40.63 -25.74 -14.49
C SER A 110 -40.51 -26.89 -15.48
N LEU A 111 -39.81 -28.00 -15.15
CA LEU A 111 -39.89 -29.23 -15.94
C LEU A 111 -41.06 -30.10 -15.47
N PRO A 112 -42.08 -30.35 -16.32
CA PRO A 112 -43.11 -31.35 -16.05
C PRO A 112 -42.50 -32.75 -16.13
N GLU A 113 -42.64 -33.53 -15.04
CA GLU A 113 -42.33 -34.96 -14.99
C GLU A 113 -43.10 -35.70 -16.09
N ARG A 114 -42.35 -36.32 -17.03
CA ARG A 114 -42.84 -37.36 -17.93
C ARG A 114 -42.33 -38.71 -17.45
#